data_AF-A0A226EAU2-F1
#
_entry.id   AF-A0A226EAU2-F1
#
_cell.length_a   1.000
_cell.length_b   1.000
_cell.length_c   1.000
_cell.angle_alpha   90.00
_cell.angle_beta   90.00
_cell.angle_gamma   90.00
#
_symmetry.space_group_name_H-M   'P 1'
#
loop_
_entity.id
_entity.type
_entity.pdbx_description
1 polymer ?
#
loop_
_entity_poly.entity_id
_entity_poly.type
_entity_poly.pdbx_seq_one_letter_code
_entity_poly.pdbx_strand_id
1 'polypeptide(L)'
;MGEILRAEDDQFGLGLIELKGRIKEHDQIEPFSDILDDNFLTGFLRGKKGDVDKTVTCLEHYIKMRTVKYKNFTKAYRPSSVNMLDKGVFQILKHPDPSGRVILLAQINNWFPSEVPFDEAIATALFIMDEGIRSYFSVGNEVAGIFDCAGFCFAQMRTMTPRNMILLLDMFMKNIPSRPKAIHFVNHGFLIHNLYRVINPLLEKKIRERVHFHSDVDHLHHHIPAKILPNSLNGELSLEDAVDLSVVPEIRSNDDFYERLSSQLDNATRHGNKSLSSSSPRR
;
A
#
# COMPACT_ATOMS: atom_id res chain seq x y z
N MET A 1 11.79 14.42 -25.37
CA MET A 1 10.89 13.68 -24.46
C MET A 1 10.70 12.23 -24.92
N GLY A 2 10.42 11.95 -26.20
CA GLY A 2 10.23 10.58 -26.71
C GLY A 2 11.45 9.65 -26.65
N GLU A 3 12.68 10.14 -26.84
CA GLU A 3 13.90 9.30 -26.73
C GLU A 3 14.27 8.97 -25.27
N ILE A 4 14.01 9.90 -24.34
CA ILE A 4 14.25 9.69 -22.90
C ILE A 4 13.27 8.66 -22.33
N LEU A 5 11.99 8.77 -22.71
CA LEU A 5 10.97 7.79 -22.30
C LEU A 5 11.27 6.40 -22.87
N ARG A 6 11.71 6.30 -24.13
CA ARG A 6 12.15 5.04 -24.72
C ARG A 6 13.35 4.42 -24.01
N ALA A 7 14.37 5.22 -23.69
CA ALA A 7 15.55 4.74 -22.96
C ALA A 7 15.22 4.29 -21.53
N GLU A 8 14.31 4.98 -20.83
CA GLU A 8 13.82 4.53 -19.52
C GLU A 8 13.05 3.22 -19.64
N ASP A 9 12.13 3.10 -20.60
CA ASP A 9 11.36 1.87 -20.81
C ASP A 9 12.26 0.68 -21.19
N ASP A 10 13.28 0.90 -22.02
CA ASP A 10 14.28 -0.12 -22.37
C ASP A 10 15.12 -0.55 -21.15
N GLN A 11 15.51 0.41 -20.29
CA GLN A 11 16.24 0.12 -19.05
C GLN A 11 15.40 -0.73 -18.08
N PHE A 12 14.12 -0.39 -17.89
CA PHE A 12 13.24 -1.18 -17.02
C PHE A 12 12.90 -2.54 -17.63
N GLY A 13 12.83 -2.66 -18.96
CA GLY A 13 12.68 -3.93 -19.66
C GLY A 13 13.84 -4.89 -19.37
N LEU A 14 15.08 -4.42 -19.48
CA LEU A 14 16.27 -5.22 -19.13
C LEU A 14 16.30 -5.57 -17.64
N GLY A 15 16.00 -4.61 -16.76
CA GLY A 15 15.95 -4.84 -15.32
C GLY A 15 14.89 -5.85 -14.92
N LEU A 16 13.76 -5.91 -15.62
CA LEU A 16 12.71 -6.91 -15.39
C LEU A 16 13.17 -8.32 -15.78
N ILE A 17 13.88 -8.46 -16.89
CA ILE A 17 14.46 -9.75 -17.32
C ILE A 17 15.45 -10.24 -16.27
N GLU A 18 16.36 -9.37 -15.83
CA GLU A 18 17.34 -9.70 -14.79
C GLU A 18 16.64 -10.08 -13.47
N LEU A 19 15.66 -9.28 -13.04
CA LEU A 19 14.90 -9.54 -11.82
C LEU A 19 14.21 -10.91 -11.85
N LYS A 20 13.58 -11.28 -12.97
CA LYS A 20 12.97 -12.61 -13.15
C LYS A 20 14.01 -13.73 -13.08
N GLY A 21 15.21 -13.52 -13.61
CA GLY A 21 16.34 -14.44 -13.46
C GLY A 21 16.72 -14.63 -11.99
N ARG A 22 16.90 -13.52 -11.25
CA ARG A 22 17.24 -13.54 -9.82
C ARG A 22 16.16 -14.19 -8.96
N ILE A 23 14.88 -14.01 -9.31
CA ILE A 23 13.76 -14.65 -8.62
C ILE A 23 13.85 -16.18 -8.73
N LYS A 24 14.18 -16.73 -9.91
CA LYS A 24 14.32 -18.17 -10.13
C LYS A 24 15.44 -18.81 -9.31
N GLU A 25 16.47 -18.04 -8.97
CA GLU A 25 17.59 -18.50 -8.17
C GLU A 25 17.39 -18.23 -6.66
N HIS A 26 16.28 -17.61 -6.26
CA HIS A 26 16.06 -17.16 -4.89
C HIS A 26 15.03 -18.03 -4.15
N ASP A 27 15.52 -18.95 -3.31
CA ASP A 27 14.72 -19.97 -2.59
C ASP A 27 13.45 -19.46 -1.89
N GLN A 28 13.45 -18.23 -1.38
CA GLN A 28 12.28 -17.67 -0.67
C GLN A 28 11.24 -17.01 -1.60
N ILE A 29 11.62 -16.61 -2.82
CA ILE A 29 10.74 -15.87 -3.74
C ILE A 29 10.30 -16.78 -4.89
N GLU A 30 11.17 -17.68 -5.36
CA GLU A 30 10.91 -18.62 -6.45
C GLU A 30 9.56 -19.35 -6.33
N PRO A 31 9.14 -19.84 -5.13
CA PRO A 31 7.85 -20.55 -4.99
C PRO A 31 6.62 -19.68 -5.29
N PHE A 32 6.79 -18.36 -5.33
CA PHE A 32 5.76 -17.38 -5.61
C PHE A 32 5.91 -16.75 -7.00
N SER A 33 6.91 -17.16 -7.80
CA SER A 33 7.21 -16.52 -9.09
C SER A 33 6.00 -16.48 -10.05
N ASP A 34 5.19 -17.54 -10.08
CA ASP A 34 4.02 -17.65 -10.95
C ASP A 34 2.84 -16.72 -10.56
N ILE A 35 2.87 -16.09 -9.38
CA ILE A 35 1.85 -15.10 -8.96
C ILE A 35 2.36 -13.65 -9.04
N LEU A 36 3.65 -13.47 -9.33
CA LEU A 36 4.28 -12.16 -9.45
C LEU A 36 4.40 -11.77 -10.93
N ASP A 37 3.30 -11.31 -11.53
CA ASP A 37 3.30 -10.87 -12.92
C ASP A 37 4.19 -9.64 -13.17
N ASP A 38 4.42 -9.37 -14.46
CA ASP A 38 5.31 -8.33 -14.96
C ASP A 38 4.96 -6.94 -14.44
N ASN A 39 3.67 -6.62 -14.31
CA ASN A 39 3.24 -5.32 -13.81
C ASN A 39 3.57 -5.19 -12.32
N PHE A 40 3.36 -6.25 -11.53
CA PHE A 40 3.77 -6.27 -10.13
C PHE A 40 5.27 -6.06 -9.97
N LEU A 41 6.07 -6.85 -10.69
CA LEU A 41 7.52 -6.81 -10.63
C LEU A 41 8.07 -5.47 -11.11
N THR A 42 7.46 -4.89 -12.15
CA THR A 42 7.80 -3.55 -12.64
C THR A 42 7.50 -2.49 -11.57
N GLY A 43 6.37 -2.58 -10.86
CA GLY A 43 6.06 -1.70 -9.74
C GLY A 43 7.11 -1.77 -8.63
N PHE A 44 7.58 -2.98 -8.31
CA PHE A 44 8.68 -3.19 -7.36
C PHE A 44 10.00 -2.59 -7.84
N LEU A 45 10.35 -2.84 -9.09
CA LEU A 45 11.59 -2.38 -9.71
C LEU A 45 11.65 -0.85 -9.82
N ARG A 46 10.59 -0.22 -10.32
CA ARG A 46 10.44 1.25 -10.31
C ARG A 46 10.52 1.78 -8.89
N GLY A 47 9.83 1.11 -7.96
CA GLY A 47 9.92 1.26 -6.49
C GLY A 47 11.34 1.51 -5.98
N LYS A 48 12.29 0.71 -6.48
CA LYS A 48 13.71 0.76 -6.11
C LYS A 48 14.61 1.43 -7.17
N LYS A 49 14.02 2.21 -8.08
CA LYS A 49 14.71 2.99 -9.12
C LYS A 49 15.53 2.13 -10.09
N GLY A 50 15.02 0.94 -10.43
CA GLY A 50 15.71 0.03 -11.35
C GLY A 50 16.81 -0.81 -10.71
N ASP A 51 17.06 -0.66 -9.41
CA ASP A 51 18.06 -1.43 -8.68
C ASP A 51 17.54 -2.84 -8.39
N VAL A 52 18.03 -3.82 -9.16
CA VAL A 52 17.56 -5.21 -9.09
C VAL A 52 17.85 -5.84 -7.73
N ASP A 53 19.03 -5.63 -7.16
CA ASP A 53 19.39 -6.21 -5.86
C ASP A 53 18.48 -5.67 -4.73
N LYS A 54 18.27 -4.35 -4.68
CA LYS A 54 17.32 -3.74 -3.72
C LYS A 54 15.89 -4.21 -3.97
N THR A 55 15.54 -4.51 -5.22
CA THR A 55 14.22 -5.03 -5.58
C THR A 55 14.01 -6.44 -5.06
N VAL A 56 14.99 -7.33 -5.24
CA VAL A 56 14.96 -8.70 -4.69
C VAL A 56 14.81 -8.67 -3.17
N THR A 57 15.60 -7.87 -2.46
CA THR A 57 15.46 -7.73 -0.99
C THR A 57 14.07 -7.21 -0.60
N CYS A 58 13.51 -6.27 -1.36
CA CYS A 58 12.18 -5.76 -1.08
C CYS A 58 11.09 -6.80 -1.30
N LEU A 59 11.19 -7.60 -2.36
CA LEU A 59 10.27 -8.71 -2.65
C LEU A 59 10.36 -9.79 -1.57
N GLU A 60 11.57 -10.15 -1.13
CA GLU A 60 11.77 -11.08 -0.02
C GLU A 60 11.04 -10.60 1.25
N HIS A 61 11.23 -9.33 1.63
CA HIS A 61 10.54 -8.73 2.77
C HIS A 61 9.02 -8.72 2.61
N TYR A 62 8.53 -8.39 1.41
CA TYR A 62 7.10 -8.44 1.10
C TYR A 62 6.54 -9.85 1.27
N ILE A 63 7.18 -10.86 0.67
CA ILE A 63 6.77 -12.26 0.78
C ILE A 63 6.80 -12.71 2.24
N LYS A 64 7.89 -12.47 2.98
CA LYS A 64 8.00 -12.81 4.39
C LYS A 64 6.93 -12.14 5.26
N MET A 65 6.63 -10.86 4.99
CA MET A 65 5.57 -10.11 5.66
C MET A 65 4.22 -10.81 5.47
N ARG A 66 3.89 -11.18 4.23
CA ARG A 66 2.62 -11.80 3.85
C ARG A 66 2.47 -13.24 4.30
N THR A 67 3.57 -13.98 4.29
CA THR A 67 3.55 -15.44 4.41
C THR A 67 4.01 -15.97 5.76
N VAL A 68 4.78 -15.18 6.50
CA VAL A 68 5.36 -15.61 7.78
C VAL A 68 4.82 -14.74 8.90
N LYS A 69 5.06 -13.43 8.81
CA LYS A 69 4.77 -12.50 9.91
C LYS A 69 3.28 -12.29 10.14
N TYR A 70 2.51 -12.13 9.07
CA TYR A 70 1.08 -11.87 9.11
C TYR A 70 0.25 -12.94 8.39
N LYS A 71 0.72 -14.19 8.40
CA LYS A 71 0.07 -15.30 7.68
C LYS A 71 -1.42 -15.47 7.99
N ASN A 72 -1.81 -15.34 9.26
CA ASN A 72 -3.20 -15.57 9.68
C ASN A 72 -4.16 -14.62 8.98
N PHE A 73 -3.68 -13.42 8.71
CA PHE A 73 -4.42 -12.38 8.05
C PHE A 73 -4.54 -12.62 6.54
N THR A 74 -3.41 -12.90 5.88
CA THR A 74 -3.36 -13.20 4.43
C THR A 74 -4.23 -14.41 4.07
N LYS A 75 -4.38 -15.35 5.01
CA LYS A 75 -5.23 -16.53 4.83
C LYS A 75 -6.72 -16.29 5.06
N ALA A 76 -7.07 -15.36 5.94
CA ALA A 76 -8.44 -15.20 6.42
C ALA A 76 -9.35 -14.45 5.44
N TYR A 77 -8.79 -13.59 4.58
CA TYR A 77 -9.56 -12.68 3.75
C TYR A 77 -9.30 -12.89 2.26
N ARG A 78 -10.35 -12.72 1.45
CA ARG A 78 -10.29 -12.66 -0.01
C ARG A 78 -10.95 -11.38 -0.51
N PRO A 79 -10.45 -10.77 -1.58
CA PRO A 79 -11.09 -9.62 -2.20
C PRO A 79 -12.60 -9.78 -2.43
N SER A 80 -13.03 -10.94 -2.93
CA SER A 80 -14.46 -11.19 -3.16
C SER A 80 -15.31 -11.21 -1.89
N SER A 81 -14.71 -11.55 -0.73
CA SER A 81 -15.42 -11.83 0.51
C SER A 81 -15.44 -10.67 1.50
N VAL A 82 -14.72 -9.58 1.25
CA VAL A 82 -14.66 -8.42 2.16
C VAL A 82 -15.73 -7.39 1.82
N ASN A 83 -16.39 -6.86 2.84
CA ASN A 83 -17.40 -5.82 2.73
C ASN A 83 -16.77 -4.42 2.74
N MET A 84 -15.57 -4.31 3.30
CA MET A 84 -14.86 -3.03 3.43
C MET A 84 -14.53 -2.36 2.08
N LEU A 85 -14.36 -3.14 0.99
CA LEU A 85 -14.11 -2.57 -0.34
C LEU A 85 -15.26 -1.65 -0.79
N ASP A 86 -16.51 -1.99 -0.43
CA ASP A 86 -17.70 -1.21 -0.81
C ASP A 86 -17.91 0.02 0.07
N LYS A 87 -17.15 0.16 1.17
CA LYS A 87 -17.25 1.30 2.08
C LYS A 87 -16.53 2.54 1.55
N GLY A 88 -15.68 2.43 0.52
CA GLY A 88 -14.95 3.57 -0.03
C GLY A 88 -13.97 4.21 0.97
N VAL A 89 -13.44 3.43 1.90
CA VAL A 89 -12.53 3.94 2.94
C VAL A 89 -11.16 4.24 2.36
N PHE A 90 -10.69 3.44 1.41
CA PHE A 90 -9.40 3.58 0.76
C PHE A 90 -9.63 3.61 -0.74
N GLN A 91 -9.14 4.65 -1.40
CA GLN A 91 -9.39 4.93 -2.81
C GLN A 91 -8.12 5.48 -3.46
N ILE A 92 -7.97 5.28 -4.77
CA ILE A 92 -6.90 5.88 -5.58
C ILE A 92 -7.55 6.93 -6.48
N LEU A 93 -6.99 8.14 -6.54
CA LEU A 93 -7.51 9.16 -7.45
C LEU A 93 -7.04 8.90 -8.89
N LYS A 94 -7.91 9.17 -9.88
CA LYS A 94 -7.62 8.97 -11.31
C LYS A 94 -6.42 9.76 -11.78
N HIS A 95 -6.25 10.97 -11.23
CA HIS A 95 -5.22 11.90 -11.67
C HIS A 95 -4.11 12.02 -10.63
N PRO A 96 -2.84 11.93 -11.05
CA PRO A 96 -1.73 12.27 -10.18
C PRO A 96 -1.74 13.76 -9.89
N ASP A 97 -1.01 14.16 -8.85
CA ASP A 97 -0.78 15.57 -8.60
C ASP A 97 0.19 16.21 -9.62
N PRO A 98 0.42 17.53 -9.58
CA PRO A 98 1.35 18.20 -10.48
C PRO A 98 2.81 17.70 -10.39
N SER A 99 3.18 17.01 -9.32
CA SER A 99 4.50 16.37 -9.16
C SER A 99 4.53 14.94 -9.71
N GLY A 100 3.45 14.44 -10.32
CA GLY A 100 3.33 13.09 -10.85
C GLY A 100 3.13 12.02 -9.79
N ARG A 101 2.74 12.39 -8.56
CA ARG A 101 2.53 11.45 -7.45
C ARG A 101 1.16 10.81 -7.55
N VAL A 102 1.09 9.51 -7.30
CA VAL A 102 -0.16 8.78 -7.12
C VAL A 102 -0.81 9.24 -5.82
N ILE A 103 -2.11 9.53 -5.86
CA ILE A 103 -2.84 10.05 -4.70
C ILE A 103 -3.71 8.96 -4.10
N LEU A 104 -3.39 8.58 -2.87
CA LEU A 104 -4.20 7.67 -2.07
C LEU A 104 -5.11 8.49 -1.15
N LEU A 105 -6.42 8.28 -1.24
CA LEU A 105 -7.41 8.92 -0.39
C LEU A 105 -7.94 7.91 0.63
N ALA A 106 -7.81 8.24 1.90
CA ALA A 106 -8.40 7.50 3.02
C ALA A 106 -9.52 8.33 3.67
N GLN A 107 -10.78 7.90 3.52
CA GLN A 107 -11.95 8.52 4.13
C GLN A 107 -12.34 7.77 5.40
N ILE A 108 -11.88 8.25 6.55
CA ILE A 108 -11.92 7.49 7.81
C ILE A 108 -13.34 7.40 8.38
N ASN A 109 -14.22 8.35 8.07
CA ASN A 109 -15.65 8.32 8.44
C ASN A 109 -16.40 7.09 7.89
N ASN A 110 -15.88 6.44 6.85
CA ASN A 110 -16.57 5.32 6.21
C ASN A 110 -16.31 3.96 6.89
N TRP A 111 -15.51 3.91 7.96
CA TRP A 111 -15.19 2.67 8.66
C TRP A 111 -15.56 2.70 10.14
N PHE A 112 -16.42 1.78 10.57
CA PHE A 112 -16.73 1.57 11.98
C PHE A 112 -16.32 0.16 12.43
N PRO A 113 -15.51 0.02 13.51
CA PRO A 113 -15.10 -1.28 14.02
C PRO A 113 -16.24 -2.21 14.46
N SER A 114 -17.44 -1.66 14.70
CA SER A 114 -18.65 -2.41 15.01
C SER A 114 -19.29 -3.07 13.80
N GLU A 115 -19.00 -2.58 12.60
CA GLU A 115 -19.53 -3.11 11.33
C GLU A 115 -18.51 -4.00 10.63
N VAL A 116 -17.27 -3.51 10.55
CA VAL A 116 -16.16 -4.20 9.89
C VAL A 116 -14.98 -4.28 10.86
N PRO A 117 -14.50 -5.48 11.20
CA PRO A 117 -13.40 -5.63 12.13
C PRO A 117 -12.11 -5.03 11.55
N PHE A 118 -11.21 -4.60 12.43
CA PHE A 118 -9.93 -4.00 12.04
C PHE A 118 -9.09 -4.90 11.12
N ASP A 119 -9.13 -6.20 11.32
CA ASP A 119 -8.39 -7.15 10.49
C ASP A 119 -8.91 -7.14 9.03
N GLU A 120 -10.23 -7.10 8.82
CA GLU A 120 -10.79 -6.97 7.46
C GLU A 120 -10.45 -5.61 6.84
N ALA A 121 -10.45 -4.55 7.66
CA ALA A 121 -10.12 -3.19 7.23
C ALA A 121 -8.68 -3.08 6.70
N ILE A 122 -7.71 -3.65 7.42
CA ILE A 122 -6.33 -3.70 6.94
C ILE A 122 -6.24 -4.60 5.70
N ALA A 123 -7.03 -5.68 5.61
CA ALA A 123 -6.86 -6.66 4.53
C ALA A 123 -7.22 -6.01 3.20
N THR A 124 -8.28 -5.24 3.26
CA THR A 124 -8.73 -4.37 2.18
C THR A 124 -7.68 -3.32 1.81
N ALA A 125 -7.02 -2.69 2.79
CA ALA A 125 -5.92 -1.77 2.50
C ALA A 125 -4.72 -2.48 1.82
N LEU A 126 -4.42 -3.73 2.17
CA LEU A 126 -3.41 -4.54 1.49
C LEU A 126 -3.84 -4.88 0.05
N PHE A 127 -5.12 -5.17 -0.19
CA PHE A 127 -5.61 -5.44 -1.55
C PHE A 127 -5.46 -4.21 -2.45
N ILE A 128 -5.82 -3.03 -1.94
CA ILE A 128 -5.67 -1.76 -2.66
C ILE A 128 -4.21 -1.42 -2.90
N MET A 129 -3.34 -1.73 -1.96
CA MET A 129 -1.92 -1.54 -2.13
C MET A 129 -1.33 -2.50 -3.18
N ASP A 130 -1.72 -3.78 -3.19
CA ASP A 130 -1.26 -4.75 -4.19
C ASP A 130 -1.68 -4.31 -5.60
N GLU A 131 -2.92 -3.85 -5.76
CA GLU A 131 -3.41 -3.30 -7.03
C GLU A 131 -2.71 -1.99 -7.39
N GLY A 132 -2.49 -1.10 -6.41
CA GLY A 132 -1.71 0.12 -6.60
C GLY A 132 -0.28 -0.15 -7.08
N ILE A 133 0.37 -1.21 -6.56
CA ILE A 133 1.70 -1.61 -7.03
C ILE A 133 1.64 -2.05 -8.50
N ARG A 134 0.62 -2.83 -8.86
CA ARG A 134 0.44 -3.40 -10.20
C ARG A 134 0.12 -2.34 -11.25
N SER A 135 -0.88 -1.51 -10.97
CA SER A 135 -1.52 -0.65 -11.98
C SER A 135 -1.01 0.79 -11.96
N TYR A 136 -0.44 1.25 -10.83
CA TYR A 136 0.04 2.62 -10.70
C TYR A 136 1.56 2.72 -10.56
N PHE A 137 2.17 1.88 -9.71
CA PHE A 137 3.62 1.97 -9.47
C PHE A 137 4.45 1.44 -10.64
N SER A 138 3.82 0.72 -11.57
CA SER A 138 4.38 0.35 -12.87
C SER A 138 4.63 1.55 -13.79
N VAL A 139 4.05 2.72 -13.50
CA VAL A 139 4.29 3.99 -14.23
C VAL A 139 4.95 5.05 -13.33
N GLY A 140 4.50 5.18 -12.08
CA GLY A 140 5.06 6.13 -11.10
C GLY A 140 4.92 5.65 -9.65
N ASN A 141 6.01 5.67 -8.89
CA ASN A 141 6.08 5.04 -7.55
C ASN A 141 6.13 6.03 -6.37
N GLU A 142 5.99 7.33 -6.66
CA GLU A 142 5.90 8.37 -5.64
C GLU A 142 4.45 8.57 -5.24
N VAL A 143 4.19 8.65 -3.94
CA VAL A 143 2.83 8.65 -3.40
C VAL A 143 2.60 9.87 -2.51
N ALA A 144 1.43 10.49 -2.61
CA ALA A 144 0.90 11.35 -1.55
C ALA A 144 -0.37 10.73 -0.97
N GLY A 145 -0.40 10.55 0.35
CA GLY A 145 -1.59 10.06 1.04
C GLY A 145 -2.40 11.22 1.62
N ILE A 146 -3.72 11.21 1.43
CA ILE A 146 -4.67 12.12 2.06
C ILE A 146 -5.50 11.29 3.03
N PHE A 147 -5.46 11.64 4.31
CA PHE A 147 -6.26 11.06 5.37
C PHE A 147 -7.32 12.07 5.79
N ASP A 148 -8.52 11.92 5.22
CA ASP A 148 -9.70 12.65 5.67
C ASP A 148 -10.20 12.06 6.98
N CYS A 149 -9.89 12.77 8.06
CA CYS A 149 -10.13 12.33 9.42
C CYS A 149 -11.49 12.79 9.96
N ALA A 150 -12.37 13.32 9.11
CA ALA A 150 -13.73 13.66 9.48
C ALA A 150 -14.40 12.47 10.17
N GLY A 151 -15.15 12.73 11.25
CA GLY A 151 -15.86 11.69 11.99
C GLY A 151 -14.98 10.69 12.77
N PHE A 152 -13.65 10.85 12.80
CA PHE A 152 -12.80 9.95 13.57
C PHE A 152 -13.14 9.98 15.06
N CYS A 153 -13.48 8.83 15.62
CA CYS A 153 -14.10 8.71 16.94
C CYS A 153 -13.32 7.78 17.89
N PHE A 154 -13.71 7.78 19.17
CA PHE A 154 -13.09 6.93 20.19
C PHE A 154 -13.21 5.43 19.90
N ALA A 155 -14.25 4.97 19.20
CA ALA A 155 -14.38 3.57 18.83
C ALA A 155 -13.25 3.13 17.89
N GLN A 156 -12.97 3.92 16.85
CA GLN A 156 -11.84 3.68 15.96
C GLN A 156 -10.50 3.91 16.68
N MET A 157 -10.37 4.94 17.50
CA MET A 157 -9.13 5.19 18.26
C MET A 157 -8.73 4.01 19.15
N ARG A 158 -9.69 3.35 19.81
CA ARG A 158 -9.42 2.17 20.66
C ARG A 158 -8.84 0.99 19.88
N THR A 159 -9.11 0.89 18.57
CA THR A 159 -8.49 -0.14 17.71
C THR A 159 -7.04 0.18 17.37
N MET A 160 -6.63 1.45 17.43
CA MET A 160 -5.28 1.92 17.09
C MET A 160 -4.33 1.73 18.28
N THR A 161 -4.27 0.50 18.80
CA THR A 161 -3.30 0.11 19.83
C THR A 161 -1.86 0.23 19.31
N PRO A 162 -0.84 0.38 20.18
CA PRO A 162 0.56 0.40 19.74
C PRO A 162 0.95 -0.79 18.86
N ARG A 163 0.42 -1.99 19.16
CA ARG A 163 0.62 -3.20 18.33
C ARG A 163 0.07 -3.01 16.92
N ASN A 164 -1.16 -2.50 16.81
CA ASN A 164 -1.83 -2.31 15.53
C ASN A 164 -1.17 -1.18 14.72
N MET A 165 -0.73 -0.12 15.39
CA MET A 165 0.05 0.96 14.79
C MET A 165 1.40 0.47 14.23
N ILE A 166 2.14 -0.37 14.97
CA ILE A 166 3.38 -0.99 14.48
C ILE A 166 3.10 -1.89 13.28
N LEU A 167 2.01 -2.64 13.31
CA LEU A 167 1.58 -3.48 12.19
C LEU A 167 1.32 -2.64 10.93
N LEU A 168 0.60 -1.52 11.03
CA LEU A 168 0.35 -0.63 9.89
C LEU A 168 1.66 -0.07 9.30
N LEU A 169 2.59 0.38 10.14
CA LEU A 169 3.89 0.87 9.66
C LEU A 169 4.70 -0.23 8.95
N ASP A 170 4.69 -1.43 9.51
CA ASP A 170 5.43 -2.54 8.93
C ASP A 170 4.86 -2.92 7.56
N MET A 171 3.54 -3.04 7.46
CA MET A 171 2.85 -3.41 6.22
C MET A 171 2.96 -2.33 5.14
N PHE A 172 2.69 -1.07 5.46
CA PHE A 172 2.47 -0.03 4.45
C PHE A 172 3.64 0.94 4.26
N MET A 173 4.70 0.86 5.05
CA MET A 173 5.85 1.77 4.94
C MET A 173 7.19 1.05 4.75
N LYS A 174 7.38 -0.13 5.37
CA LYS A 174 8.69 -0.81 5.40
C LYS A 174 8.85 -1.90 4.34
N ASN A 175 7.80 -2.67 4.09
CA ASN A 175 7.88 -3.91 3.31
C ASN A 175 7.29 -3.80 1.90
N ILE A 176 7.19 -2.59 1.35
CA ILE A 176 6.53 -2.33 0.06
C ILE A 176 7.36 -1.40 -0.82
N PRO A 177 7.13 -1.38 -2.15
CA PRO A 177 7.93 -0.59 -3.07
C PRO A 177 7.48 0.87 -3.19
N SER A 178 6.70 1.39 -2.23
CA SER A 178 6.21 2.77 -2.28
C SER A 178 7.27 3.79 -1.85
N ARG A 179 7.14 5.02 -2.37
CA ARG A 179 7.94 6.18 -1.95
C ARG A 179 7.02 7.31 -1.50
N PRO A 180 6.52 7.26 -0.25
CA PRO A 180 5.66 8.31 0.28
C PRO A 180 6.40 9.64 0.31
N LYS A 181 5.91 10.64 -0.42
CA LYS A 181 6.46 11.99 -0.51
C LYS A 181 5.68 13.02 0.28
N ALA A 182 4.41 12.74 0.59
CA ALA A 182 3.62 13.52 1.52
C ALA A 182 2.53 12.65 2.17
N ILE A 183 2.17 12.98 3.41
CA ILE A 183 1.08 12.38 4.17
C ILE A 183 0.30 13.55 4.76
N HIS A 184 -0.88 13.81 4.21
CA HIS A 184 -1.74 14.92 4.54
C HIS A 184 -2.88 14.46 5.44
N PHE A 185 -3.00 15.05 6.63
CA PHE A 185 -4.16 14.88 7.50
C PHE A 185 -5.04 16.13 7.39
N VAL A 186 -6.30 15.95 7.02
CA VAL A 186 -7.34 16.99 6.96
C VAL A 186 -8.51 16.60 7.86
N ASN A 187 -9.33 17.58 8.26
CA ASN A 187 -10.46 17.36 9.17
C ASN A 187 -10.05 16.60 10.45
N HIS A 188 -8.83 16.82 10.93
CA HIS A 188 -8.26 16.07 12.04
C HIS A 188 -8.61 16.69 13.39
N GLY A 189 -8.84 15.83 14.39
CA GLY A 189 -9.11 16.25 15.76
C GLY A 189 -8.00 15.89 16.75
N PHE A 190 -8.24 16.18 18.02
CA PHE A 190 -7.34 15.83 19.13
C PHE A 190 -6.96 14.34 19.16
N LEU A 191 -7.90 13.44 18.80
CA LEU A 191 -7.63 11.99 18.79
C LEU A 191 -6.53 11.62 17.78
N ILE A 192 -6.57 12.18 16.56
CA ILE A 192 -5.54 11.94 15.54
C ILE A 192 -4.17 12.47 16.01
N HIS A 193 -4.13 13.66 16.62
CA HIS A 193 -2.87 14.18 17.16
C HIS A 193 -2.27 13.29 18.26
N ASN A 194 -3.09 12.69 19.13
CA ASN A 194 -2.58 11.75 20.13
C ASN A 194 -2.03 10.47 19.50
N LEU A 195 -2.73 9.90 18.51
CA LEU A 195 -2.19 8.77 17.76
C LEU A 195 -0.88 9.12 17.08
N TYR A 196 -0.79 10.31 16.49
CA TYR A 196 0.44 10.77 15.87
C TYR A 196 1.59 10.90 16.88
N ARG A 197 1.33 11.41 18.10
CA ARG A 197 2.36 11.48 19.15
C ARG A 197 2.92 10.10 19.52
N VAL A 198 2.08 9.06 19.49
CA VAL A 198 2.52 7.69 19.76
C VAL A 198 3.29 7.09 18.58
N ILE A 199 2.88 7.36 17.33
CA ILE A 199 3.53 6.80 16.14
C ILE A 199 4.81 7.53 15.75
N ASN A 200 4.89 8.84 16.00
CA ASN A 200 5.96 9.71 15.53
C ASN A 200 7.38 9.21 15.89
N PRO A 201 7.65 8.70 17.11
CA PRO A 201 8.96 8.13 17.45
C PRO A 201 9.34 6.89 16.63
N LEU A 202 8.36 6.17 16.07
CA LEU A 202 8.57 4.98 15.25
C LEU A 202 8.82 5.32 13.77
N LEU A 203 8.60 6.58 13.38
CA LEU A 203 8.79 7.05 12.02
C LEU A 203 10.24 7.50 11.78
N GLU A 204 10.80 7.10 10.64
CA GLU A 204 12.07 7.64 10.16
C GLU A 204 11.96 9.17 9.98
N LYS A 205 13.08 9.89 10.19
CA LYS A 205 13.15 11.35 10.04
C LYS A 205 12.54 11.84 8.72
N LYS A 206 12.89 11.16 7.61
CA LYS A 206 12.39 11.46 6.26
C LYS A 206 10.87 11.40 6.13
N ILE A 207 10.20 10.54 6.90
CA ILE A 207 8.74 10.40 6.87
C ILE A 207 8.10 11.44 7.75
N ARG A 208 8.67 11.71 8.94
CA ARG A 208 8.18 12.78 9.84
C ARG A 208 8.15 14.14 9.16
N GLU A 209 9.17 14.44 8.36
CA GLU A 209 9.26 15.69 7.58
C GLU A 209 8.23 15.79 6.44
N ARG A 210 7.55 14.68 6.11
CA ARG A 210 6.54 14.59 5.05
C ARG A 210 5.12 14.49 5.61
N VAL A 211 4.95 14.56 6.92
CA VAL A 211 3.63 14.57 7.55
C VAL A 211 3.16 16.01 7.68
N HIS A 212 1.97 16.28 7.15
CA HIS A 212 1.35 17.59 7.12
C HIS A 212 -0.02 17.51 7.80
N PHE A 213 -0.23 18.37 8.79
CA PHE A 213 -1.53 18.59 9.43
C PHE A 213 -2.08 19.91 8.88
N HIS A 214 -3.25 19.87 8.25
CA HIS A 214 -3.85 21.05 7.65
C HIS A 214 -4.96 21.60 8.56
N SER A 215 -4.93 22.90 8.82
CA SER A 215 -5.94 23.61 9.61
C SER A 215 -7.35 23.46 9.03
N ASP A 216 -7.41 23.45 7.71
CA ASP A 216 -8.60 23.37 6.89
C ASP A 216 -8.24 22.71 5.56
N VAL A 217 -9.26 22.43 4.77
CA VAL A 217 -9.12 21.77 3.47
C VAL A 217 -8.52 22.73 2.43
N ASP A 218 -8.69 24.04 2.57
CA ASP A 218 -8.12 25.00 1.61
C ASP A 218 -6.58 25.02 1.71
N HIS A 219 -6.02 24.82 2.91
CA HIS A 219 -4.58 24.63 3.09
C HIS A 219 -4.06 23.35 2.42
N LEU A 220 -4.88 22.32 2.19
CA LEU A 220 -4.50 21.15 1.39
C LEU A 220 -4.26 21.55 -0.07
N HIS A 221 -5.00 22.53 -0.59
CA HIS A 221 -4.94 22.92 -2.01
C HIS A 221 -3.61 23.56 -2.41
N HIS A 222 -2.84 24.08 -1.45
CA HIS A 222 -1.45 24.49 -1.68
C HIS A 222 -0.51 23.33 -2.03
N HIS A 223 -0.89 22.10 -1.68
CA HIS A 223 -0.10 20.90 -1.94
C HIS A 223 -0.69 20.02 -3.05
N ILE A 224 -2.02 19.93 -3.13
CA ILE A 224 -2.75 19.09 -4.09
C ILE A 224 -3.93 19.89 -4.64
N PRO A 225 -3.98 20.19 -5.96
CA PRO A 225 -4.92 21.16 -6.49
C PRO A 225 -6.38 20.68 -6.44
N ALA A 226 -7.31 21.60 -6.15
CA ALA A 226 -8.75 21.32 -6.06
C ALA A 226 -9.32 20.61 -7.30
N LYS A 227 -8.81 20.94 -8.49
CA LYS A 227 -9.22 20.37 -9.79
C LYS A 227 -9.15 18.83 -9.90
N ILE A 228 -8.36 18.15 -9.05
CA ILE A 228 -8.24 16.68 -9.05
C ILE A 228 -8.88 16.03 -7.81
N LEU A 229 -9.41 16.85 -6.90
CA LEU A 229 -9.96 16.40 -5.63
C LEU A 229 -11.49 16.30 -5.69
N PRO A 230 -12.10 15.42 -4.89
CA PRO A 230 -13.55 15.35 -4.76
C PRO A 230 -14.10 16.55 -3.99
N ASN A 231 -15.38 16.87 -4.19
CA ASN A 231 -16.12 17.92 -3.48
C ASN A 231 -16.05 17.79 -1.95
N SER A 232 -15.93 16.57 -1.41
CA SER A 232 -15.77 16.33 0.04
C SER A 232 -14.47 16.92 0.60
N LEU A 233 -13.51 17.21 -0.26
CA LEU A 233 -12.24 17.89 0.04
C LEU A 233 -12.17 19.26 -0.63
N ASN A 234 -13.31 19.97 -0.71
CA ASN A 234 -13.46 21.27 -1.38
C ASN A 234 -12.88 21.27 -2.81
N GLY A 235 -12.84 20.10 -3.46
CA GLY A 235 -12.39 19.96 -4.83
C GLY A 235 -13.46 20.29 -5.85
N GLU A 236 -13.12 20.17 -7.13
CA GLU A 236 -14.01 20.50 -8.25
C GLU A 236 -14.71 19.28 -8.86
N LEU A 237 -14.33 18.06 -8.44
CA LEU A 237 -14.84 16.81 -9.00
C LEU A 237 -15.90 16.18 -8.10
N SER A 238 -16.84 15.45 -8.69
CA SER A 238 -17.60 14.46 -7.93
C SER A 238 -16.66 13.35 -7.40
N LEU A 239 -17.09 12.57 -6.41
CA LEU A 239 -16.28 11.45 -5.94
C LEU A 239 -16.05 10.42 -7.07
N GLU A 240 -17.07 10.17 -7.87
CA GLU A 240 -17.04 9.27 -9.03
C GLU A 240 -16.07 9.74 -10.12
N ASP A 241 -15.95 11.05 -10.29
CA ASP A 241 -15.01 11.65 -11.24
C ASP A 241 -13.58 11.68 -10.71
N ALA A 242 -13.40 11.86 -9.40
CA ALA A 242 -12.09 11.96 -8.77
C ALA A 242 -11.39 10.60 -8.60
N VAL A 243 -12.16 9.54 -8.28
CA VAL A 243 -11.62 8.23 -7.89
C VAL A 243 -11.60 7.27 -9.07
N ASP A 244 -10.54 6.48 -9.19
CA ASP A 244 -10.50 5.41 -10.17
C ASP A 244 -11.39 4.23 -9.75
N LEU A 245 -12.49 4.09 -10.48
CA LEU A 245 -13.53 3.10 -10.22
C LEU A 245 -13.16 1.71 -10.77
N SER A 246 -12.08 1.57 -11.56
CA SER A 246 -11.65 0.24 -12.02
C SER A 246 -10.94 -0.56 -10.92
N VAL A 247 -10.34 0.13 -9.95
CA VAL A 247 -9.51 -0.46 -8.89
C VAL A 247 -10.27 -1.52 -8.07
N VAL A 248 -11.50 -1.22 -7.63
CA VAL A 248 -12.27 -2.16 -6.80
C VAL A 248 -12.71 -3.40 -7.60
N PRO A 249 -13.28 -3.30 -8.81
CA PRO A 249 -13.55 -4.44 -9.68
C PRO A 249 -12.30 -5.30 -9.97
N GLU A 250 -11.16 -4.69 -10.27
CA GLU A 250 -9.89 -5.40 -10.53
C GLU A 250 -9.46 -6.19 -9.30
N ILE A 251 -9.47 -5.56 -8.12
CA ILE A 251 -9.20 -6.22 -6.83
C ILE A 251 -10.14 -7.41 -6.63
N ARG A 252 -11.45 -7.23 -6.82
CA ARG A 252 -12.46 -8.30 -6.62
C ARG A 252 -12.26 -9.49 -7.57
N SER A 253 -11.67 -9.27 -8.74
CA SER A 253 -11.39 -10.33 -9.71
C SER A 253 -10.15 -11.16 -9.39
N ASN A 254 -9.37 -10.77 -8.38
CA ASN A 254 -8.01 -11.28 -8.16
C ASN A 254 -7.88 -12.25 -6.96
N ASP A 255 -8.94 -12.98 -6.62
CA ASP A 255 -8.90 -13.98 -5.53
C ASP A 255 -7.80 -15.03 -5.72
N ASP A 256 -7.54 -15.46 -6.96
CA ASP A 256 -6.52 -16.47 -7.31
C ASP A 256 -5.13 -16.11 -6.76
N PHE A 257 -4.74 -14.83 -6.86
CA PHE A 257 -3.47 -14.35 -6.31
C PHE A 257 -3.36 -14.64 -4.81
N TYR A 258 -4.41 -14.34 -4.04
CA TYR A 258 -4.43 -14.51 -2.59
C TYR A 258 -4.55 -15.98 -2.16
N GLU A 259 -5.29 -16.79 -2.93
CA GLU A 259 -5.37 -18.23 -2.72
C GLU A 259 -4.03 -18.92 -2.94
N ARG A 260 -3.34 -18.58 -4.03
CA ARG A 260 -2.03 -19.14 -4.36
C ARG A 260 -0.94 -18.64 -3.42
N LEU A 261 -0.97 -17.36 -3.02
CA LEU A 261 -0.09 -16.82 -1.98
C LEU A 261 -0.25 -17.59 -0.65
N SER A 262 -1.49 -17.97 -0.31
CA SER A 262 -1.80 -18.78 0.86
C SER A 262 -1.39 -20.26 0.71
N SER A 263 -1.59 -20.87 -0.46
CA SER A 263 -1.33 -22.30 -0.67
C SER A 263 0.17 -22.62 -0.70
N GLN A 264 0.98 -21.74 -1.30
CA GLN A 264 2.44 -21.89 -1.31
C GLN A 264 3.04 -21.80 0.10
N LEU A 265 2.40 -21.04 0.98
CA LEU A 265 2.70 -20.96 2.41
C LEU A 265 2.52 -22.32 3.11
N ASP A 266 1.44 -23.03 2.79
CA ASP A 266 1.15 -24.36 3.34
C ASP A 266 2.11 -25.42 2.81
N ASN A 267 2.48 -25.34 1.54
CA ASN A 267 3.46 -26.23 0.92
C ASN A 267 4.85 -26.05 1.54
N ALA A 268 5.29 -24.81 1.77
CA ALA A 268 6.56 -24.51 2.43
C ALA A 268 6.61 -25.02 3.88
N THR A 269 5.48 -24.95 4.60
CA THR A 269 5.37 -25.45 5.98
C THR A 269 5.39 -26.98 6.03
N ARG A 270 4.75 -27.66 5.08
CA ARG A 270 4.68 -29.13 5.00
C ARG A 270 6.01 -29.78 4.62
N HIS A 271 6.81 -29.17 3.75
CA HIS A 271 8.09 -29.73 3.29
C HIS A 271 9.28 -29.41 4.22
N GLY A 272 9.04 -28.90 5.42
CA GLY A 272 10.08 -28.67 6.42
C GLY A 272 11.12 -27.63 5.99
N ASN A 273 10.79 -26.74 5.06
CA ASN A 273 11.74 -25.76 4.54
C ASN A 273 12.04 -24.72 5.64
N LYS A 274 13.13 -24.94 6.39
CA LYS A 274 13.53 -24.09 7.51
C LYS A 274 13.83 -22.64 7.08
N SER A 275 14.08 -22.39 5.79
CA SER A 275 14.48 -21.09 5.24
C SER A 275 13.47 -19.96 5.51
N LEU A 276 12.16 -20.21 5.42
CA LEU A 276 11.13 -19.18 5.67
C LEU A 276 10.81 -18.99 7.17
N SER A 277 11.13 -19.97 8.02
CA SER A 277 10.83 -19.93 9.46
C SER A 277 11.97 -19.42 10.35
N SER A 278 13.20 -19.34 9.82
CA SER A 278 14.39 -19.01 10.61
C SER A 278 14.98 -17.64 10.27
N SER A 279 14.32 -16.55 10.69
CA SER A 279 15.01 -15.27 10.94
C SER A 279 14.16 -14.34 11.81
N SER A 280 14.01 -14.74 13.08
CA SER A 280 13.80 -13.78 14.16
C SER A 280 15.16 -13.13 14.48
N PRO A 281 15.29 -11.80 14.56
CA PRO A 281 16.51 -11.20 15.08
C PRO A 281 16.70 -11.67 16.52
N ARG A 282 17.84 -12.29 16.80
CA ARG A 282 18.25 -12.53 18.20
C ARG A 282 18.61 -11.17 18.82
N ARG A 283 17.93 -10.90 19.94
CA ARG A 283 18.14 -9.88 20.97
C ARG A 283 17.50 -8.52 20.71
#